data_AF-A0A2I0HF68-F1
#
_entry.id   AF-A0A2I0HF68-F1
#
_cell.length_a   1.000
_cell.length_b   1.000
_cell.length_c   1.000
_cell.angle_alpha   90.00
_cell.angle_beta   90.00
_cell.angle_gamma   90.00
#
_symmetry.space_group_name_H-M   'P 1'
#
loop_
_entity.id
_entity.type
_entity.pdbx_description
1 polymer ?
#
loop_
_entity_poly.entity_id
_entity_poly.type
_entity_poly.pdbx_seq_one_letter_code
_entity_poly.pdbx_strand_id
1 'polypeptide(L)'
;IFEKFKDNKGEFSESLVEDVRGLLNLYEASHFRVHGEDILEEALSFTVQHLKSAVEHDDPNLSPTLLAEVKRALEHCLRKGL
;
A
#
# COMPACT_ATOMS: atom_id res chain seq x y z
N ILE A 1 13.57 -2.53 8.51
CA ILE A 1 13.05 -3.46 7.47
C ILE A 1 12.46 -2.68 6.29
N PHE A 2 11.59 -1.70 6.53
CA PHE A 2 10.91 -0.95 5.45
C PHE A 2 11.80 0.11 4.76
N GLU A 3 12.88 0.56 5.39
CA GLU A 3 13.86 1.50 4.80
C GLU A 3 14.41 1.07 3.43
N LYS A 4 14.50 -0.24 3.16
CA LYS A 4 14.96 -0.75 1.86
C LYS A 4 14.01 -0.41 0.70
N PHE A 5 12.79 0.01 1.00
CA PHE A 5 11.76 0.42 0.05
C PHE A 5 11.79 1.93 -0.21
N LYS A 6 12.64 2.66 0.52
CA LYS A 6 12.84 4.09 0.31
C LYS A 6 13.92 4.35 -0.73
N ASP A 7 13.77 5.45 -1.45
CA ASP A 7 14.74 5.96 -2.40
C ASP A 7 15.84 6.78 -1.70
N ASN A 8 16.75 7.36 -2.49
CA ASN A 8 17.84 8.18 -1.96
C ASN A 8 17.38 9.49 -1.31
N LYS A 9 16.11 9.87 -1.45
CA LYS A 9 15.50 11.03 -0.79
C LYS A 9 14.84 10.66 0.54
N GLY A 10 14.77 9.37 0.86
CA GLY A 10 14.10 8.88 2.07
C GLY A 10 12.58 8.77 1.91
N GLU A 11 12.07 8.80 0.68
CA GLU A 11 10.65 8.61 0.35
C GLU A 11 10.42 7.21 -0.20
N PHE A 12 9.21 6.65 -0.05
CA PHE A 12 8.90 5.36 -0.66
C PHE A 12 9.06 5.43 -2.18
N SER A 13 9.78 4.47 -2.74
CA SER A 13 10.17 4.48 -4.15
C SER A 13 8.96 4.30 -5.06
N GLU A 14 8.81 5.19 -6.05
CA GLU A 14 7.82 5.05 -7.13
C GLU A 14 7.95 3.73 -7.92
N SER A 15 9.13 3.08 -7.90
CA SER A 15 9.30 1.75 -8.50
C SER A 15 8.41 0.67 -7.84
N LEU A 16 7.96 0.88 -6.60
CA LEU A 16 7.02 -0.01 -5.90
C LEU A 16 5.62 0.02 -6.49
N VAL A 17 5.26 1.09 -7.20
CA VAL A 17 3.94 1.25 -7.83
C VAL A 17 3.76 0.24 -8.96
N GLU A 18 4.85 -0.18 -9.60
CA GLU A 18 4.84 -1.23 -10.62
C GLU A 18 4.55 -2.62 -10.04
N ASP A 19 4.86 -2.86 -8.76
CA ASP A 19 4.54 -4.10 -8.04
C ASP A 19 3.31 -3.91 -7.14
N VAL A 20 2.13 -3.94 -7.76
CA VAL A 20 0.86 -3.76 -7.02
C VAL A 20 0.66 -4.83 -5.94
N ARG A 21 1.21 -6.03 -6.12
CA ARG A 21 1.14 -7.06 -5.08
C ARG A 21 2.03 -6.71 -3.89
N GLY A 22 3.25 -6.25 -4.14
CA GLY A 22 4.15 -5.72 -3.13
C GLY A 22 3.53 -4.53 -2.38
N LEU A 23 2.88 -3.63 -3.12
CA LEU A 23 2.17 -2.47 -2.58
C LEU A 23 0.99 -2.88 -1.68
N LEU A 24 0.21 -3.87 -2.09
CA LEU A 24 -0.87 -4.45 -1.27
C LEU A 24 -0.34 -5.09 0.02
N ASN A 25 0.75 -5.86 -0.07
CA ASN A 25 1.36 -6.46 1.12
C ASN A 25 1.90 -5.39 2.09
N LEU A 26 2.49 -4.31 1.56
CA LEU A 26 2.98 -3.18 2.36
C LEU A 26 1.82 -2.44 3.02
N TYR A 27 0.72 -2.23 2.29
CA TYR A 27 -0.52 -1.66 2.81
C TYR A 27 -1.02 -2.46 4.02
N GLU A 28 -1.18 -3.78 3.86
CA GLU A 28 -1.62 -4.66 4.94
C GLU A 28 -0.67 -4.61 6.14
N ALA A 29 0.65 -4.67 5.91
CA ALA A 29 1.66 -4.57 6.95
C ALA A 29 1.62 -3.21 7.70
N SER A 30 1.37 -2.11 7.00
CA SER A 30 1.28 -0.76 7.58
C SER A 30 0.11 -0.60 8.57
N HIS A 31 -0.93 -1.43 8.44
CA HIS A 31 -2.02 -1.48 9.42
C HIS A 31 -1.61 -2.15 10.73
N PHE A 32 -0.52 -2.92 10.78
CA PHE A 32 0.01 -3.51 12.01
C PHE A 32 0.83 -2.54 12.87
N ARG A 33 0.93 -1.27 12.46
CA ARG A 33 1.68 -0.23 13.17
C ARG A 33 1.26 -0.09 14.62
N VAL A 34 2.24 0.13 15.50
CA VAL A 34 2.02 0.67 16.84
C VAL A 34 2.21 2.19 16.81
N HIS A 35 1.67 2.90 17.81
CA HIS A 35 1.86 4.35 17.90
C HIS A 35 3.35 4.71 17.95
N GLY A 36 3.76 5.67 17.13
CA GLY A 36 5.16 6.16 17.04
C GLY A 36 6.00 5.53 15.94
N GLU A 37 5.42 4.71 15.06
CA GLU A 37 6.12 4.16 13.88
C GLU A 37 5.88 5.04 12.63
N ASP A 38 6.60 6.17 12.56
CA ASP A 38 6.50 7.17 11.46
C ASP A 38 6.62 6.52 10.07
N ILE A 39 7.53 5.55 9.92
CA ILE A 39 7.73 4.83 8.64
C ILE A 39 6.51 4.04 8.19
N LEU A 40 5.70 3.51 9.12
CA LEU A 40 4.50 2.76 8.77
C LEU A 40 3.32 3.69 8.52
N GLU A 41 3.29 4.87 9.13
CA GLU A 41 2.33 5.92 8.80
C GLU A 41 2.59 6.47 7.38
N GLU A 42 3.85 6.73 7.05
CA GLU A 42 4.28 7.06 5.69
C GLU A 42 3.93 5.94 4.70
N ALA A 43 4.23 4.68 5.03
CA ALA A 43 3.91 3.52 4.19
C ALA A 43 2.41 3.40 3.95
N LEU A 44 1.60 3.63 4.98
CA LEU A 44 0.14 3.61 4.86
C LEU A 44 -0.35 4.70 3.92
N SER A 45 0.13 5.93 4.08
CA SER A 45 -0.26 7.04 3.20
C SER A 45 0.13 6.78 1.75
N PHE A 46 1.37 6.35 1.52
CA PHE A 46 1.89 5.99 0.19
C PHE A 46 1.05 4.89 -0.45
N THR A 47 0.91 3.74 0.22
CA THR A 47 0.18 2.60 -0.34
C THR A 47 -1.29 2.88 -0.60
N VAL A 48 -1.98 3.64 0.28
CA VAL A 48 -3.38 4.05 0.05
C VAL A 48 -3.53 4.87 -1.22
N GLN A 49 -2.64 5.84 -1.45
CA GLN A 49 -2.69 6.71 -2.62
C GLN A 49 -2.56 5.87 -3.90
N HIS A 50 -1.54 5.01 -3.98
CA HIS A 50 -1.22 4.27 -5.20
C HIS A 50 -2.20 3.10 -5.44
N LEU A 51 -2.69 2.42 -4.41
CA LEU A 51 -3.72 1.37 -4.56
C LEU A 51 -5.07 1.94 -5.01
N LYS A 52 -5.46 3.13 -4.52
CA LYS A 52 -6.67 3.80 -5.01
C LYS A 52 -6.55 4.20 -6.47
N SER A 53 -5.41 4.78 -6.86
CA SER A 53 -5.11 5.13 -8.24
C SER A 53 -5.20 3.89 -9.16
N ALA A 54 -4.60 2.77 -8.76
CA ALA A 54 -4.68 1.51 -9.52
C ALA A 54 -6.12 1.00 -9.71
N VAL A 55 -6.99 1.20 -8.71
CA VAL A 55 -8.41 0.83 -8.77
C VAL A 55 -9.23 1.80 -9.64
N GLU A 56 -9.00 3.10 -9.50
CA GLU A 56 -9.75 4.15 -10.21
C GLU A 56 -9.44 4.18 -11.71
N HIS A 57 -8.20 3.86 -12.09
CA HIS A 57 -7.79 3.82 -13.49
C HIS A 57 -8.05 2.49 -14.19
N ASP A 58 -8.60 1.48 -13.48
CA ASP A 58 -8.87 0.12 -13.96
C ASP A 58 -7.68 -0.40 -14.77
N ASP A 59 -6.48 -0.36 -14.16
CA ASP A 59 -5.23 -0.60 -14.87
C ASP A 59 -5.27 -1.97 -15.56
N PRO A 60 -5.20 -2.01 -16.90
CA PRO A 60 -5.41 -3.22 -17.68
C PRO A 60 -4.33 -4.28 -17.46
N ASN A 61 -3.21 -3.93 -16.81
CA ASN A 61 -2.15 -4.86 -16.45
C ASN A 61 -2.44 -5.61 -15.14
N LEU A 62 -3.45 -5.19 -14.37
CA LEU A 62 -3.87 -5.89 -13.17
C LEU A 62 -4.80 -7.05 -13.50
N SER A 63 -4.47 -8.23 -12.97
CA SER A 63 -5.39 -9.36 -13.02
C SER A 63 -6.69 -9.03 -12.26
N PRO A 64 -7.86 -9.48 -12.74
CA PRO A 64 -9.14 -9.25 -12.06
C PRO A 64 -9.15 -9.73 -10.61
N THR A 65 -8.43 -10.82 -10.32
CA THR A 65 -8.28 -11.36 -8.96
C THR A 65 -7.53 -10.38 -8.06
N LEU A 66 -6.39 -9.85 -8.52
CA LEU A 66 -5.62 -8.88 -7.74
C LEU A 66 -6.39 -7.57 -7.55
N LEU A 67 -7.10 -7.10 -8.57
CA LEU A 67 -7.95 -5.92 -8.45
C LEU A 67 -9.05 -6.10 -7.40
N ALA A 68 -9.68 -7.28 -7.37
CA ALA A 68 -10.69 -7.60 -6.34
C ALA A 68 -10.08 -7.65 -4.93
N GLU A 69 -8.86 -8.16 -4.78
CA GLU A 69 -8.14 -8.15 -3.50
C GLU A 69 -7.81 -6.73 -3.05
N VAL A 70 -7.32 -5.87 -3.95
CA VAL A 70 -7.03 -4.46 -3.65
C VAL A 70 -8.30 -3.72 -3.24
N LYS A 71 -9.39 -3.86 -3.99
CA LYS A 71 -10.71 -3.29 -3.65
C LYS A 71 -11.15 -3.75 -2.26
N ARG A 72 -11.09 -5.05 -2.00
CA ARG A 72 -11.44 -5.63 -0.69
C ARG A 72 -10.57 -5.07 0.42
N ALA A 73 -9.25 -4.97 0.23
CA ALA A 73 -8.34 -4.46 1.24
C ALA A 73 -8.64 -2.99 1.57
N LEU A 74 -8.87 -2.15 0.56
CA LEU A 74 -9.24 -0.74 0.73
C LEU A 74 -10.61 -0.57 1.42
N GLU A 75 -11.58 -1.44 1.14
CA GLU A 75 -12.91 -1.43 1.75
C GLU A 75 -12.93 -1.99 3.18
N HIS A 76 -12.18 -3.06 3.42
CA HIS A 76 -12.27 -3.89 4.62
C HIS A 76 -11.08 -3.78 5.57
N CYS A 77 -10.16 -2.83 5.39
CA CYS A 77 -9.19 -2.47 6.44
C CYS A 77 -9.88 -1.74 7.60
N LEU A 78 -10.81 -2.46 8.22
CA LEU A 78 -11.28 -2.37 9.59
C LEU A 78 -10.14 -2.84 10.52
N ARG A 79 -9.11 -2.02 10.67
CA ARG A 79 -8.68 -1.67 12.02
C ARG A 79 -9.38 -0.37 12.42
N LYS A 80 -10.72 -0.39 12.38
CA LYS A 80 -11.50 0.48 13.25
C LYS A 80 -11.39 -0.12 14.65
N GLY A 81 -10.34 0.26 15.38
CA GLY A 81 -10.19 0.00 16.81
C GLY A 81 -10.03 -1.47 17.20
N LEU A 82 -8.78 -1.87 17.40
CA LEU A 82 -8.43 -2.69 18.55
C LEU A 82 -7.55 -1.83 19.46
#